data_AF-A0A8H5Z3F6-F1
#
_entry.id   AF-A0A8H5Z3F6-F1
#
_cell.length_a   1.000
_cell.length_b   1.000
_cell.length_c   1.000
_cell.angle_alpha   90.00
_cell.angle_beta   90.00
_cell.angle_gamma   90.00
#
_symmetry.space_group_name_H-M   'P 1'
#
loop_
_entity.id
_entity.type
_entity.pdbx_description
1 polymer ?
#
loop_
_entity_poly.entity_id
_entity_poly.type
_entity_poly.pdbx_seq_one_letter_code
_entity_poly.pdbx_strand_id
1 'polypeptide(L)'
;MYSPYYRTPRLYLSGYLASGQPLPPNDMTEDIVGDYKDKTVTLEDFPFFANNIKMASVHPCKHASVMKTLLDRADAALRLRREKLRAGNSQTPSGMEGLVDEIGKLDVKGAQEAADKDEWEEVQETEIDDQEVAIRVDQYLVVFLKFMASVTPGIEHDFTMGV
;
A
#
# COMPACT_ATOMS: atom_id res chain seq x y z
N MET A 1 -2.73 1.96 -16.29
CA MET A 1 -2.31 1.42 -17.61
C MET A 1 -1.05 0.58 -17.44
N TYR A 2 -0.79 -0.41 -18.29
CA TYR A 2 0.50 -1.12 -18.32
C TYR A 2 1.42 -0.52 -19.39
N SER A 3 2.68 -0.24 -19.05
CA SER A 3 3.68 0.22 -20.02
C SER A 3 4.51 -0.97 -20.52
N PRO A 4 4.37 -1.41 -21.79
CA PRO A 4 5.08 -2.60 -22.29
C PRO A 4 6.61 -2.43 -22.29
N TYR A 5 7.09 -1.21 -22.54
CA TYR A 5 8.53 -0.92 -22.59
C TYR A 5 9.19 -1.07 -21.21
N TYR A 6 8.56 -0.52 -20.17
CA TYR A 6 9.09 -0.59 -18.80
C TYR A 6 8.60 -1.80 -18.00
N ARG A 7 7.60 -2.52 -18.52
CA ARG A 7 6.94 -3.67 -17.88
C ARG A 7 6.39 -3.34 -16.48
N THR A 8 5.93 -2.10 -16.31
CA THR A 8 5.41 -1.57 -15.04
C THR A 8 4.06 -0.88 -15.25
N PRO A 9 3.24 -0.76 -14.21
CA PRO A 9 2.05 0.06 -14.27
C PRO A 9 2.41 1.55 -14.43
N ARG A 10 1.53 2.26 -15.12
CA ARG A 10 1.55 3.69 -15.38
C ARG A 10 0.23 4.29 -14.89
N LEU A 11 0.33 5.34 -14.07
CA LEU A 11 -0.82 6.06 -13.52
C LEU A 11 -1.18 7.26 -14.40
N TYR A 12 -2.47 7.49 -14.57
CA TYR A 12 -3.04 8.68 -15.18
C TYR A 12 -4.12 9.22 -14.24
N LEU A 13 -4.14 10.53 -14.03
CA LEU A 13 -5.04 11.22 -13.12
C LEU A 13 -5.82 12.28 -13.91
N SER A 14 -7.12 12.31 -13.66
CA SER A 14 -8.04 13.34 -14.16
C SER A 14 -8.77 13.93 -12.96
N GLY A 15 -8.52 15.20 -12.69
CA GLY A 15 -9.22 15.96 -11.66
C GLY A 15 -10.55 16.50 -12.16
N TYR A 16 -11.50 16.67 -11.24
CA TYR A 16 -12.77 17.35 -11.47
C TYR A 16 -12.98 18.38 -10.37
N LEU A 17 -13.58 19.52 -10.72
CA LEU A 17 -14.06 20.50 -9.76
C LEU A 17 -15.29 19.95 -9.02
N ALA A 18 -15.64 20.56 -7.88
CA ALA A 18 -16.86 20.21 -7.13
C ALA A 18 -18.17 20.33 -7.96
N SER A 19 -18.14 21.13 -9.04
CA SER A 19 -19.23 21.26 -10.01
C SER A 19 -19.31 20.11 -11.03
N GLY A 20 -18.38 19.15 -10.98
CA GLY A 20 -18.27 18.03 -11.93
C GLY A 20 -17.62 18.38 -13.26
N GLN A 21 -17.06 19.59 -13.40
CA GLN A 21 -16.31 20.00 -14.60
C GLN A 21 -14.86 19.52 -14.54
N PRO A 22 -14.23 19.15 -15.68
CA PRO A 22 -12.84 18.69 -15.70
C PRO A 22 -11.90 19.82 -15.24
N LEU A 23 -10.93 19.46 -14.40
CA LEU A 23 -9.95 20.38 -13.86
C LEU A 23 -8.91 20.76 -14.94
N PRO A 24 -8.47 22.04 -15.01
CA PRO A 24 -7.37 22.43 -15.87
C PRO A 24 -6.10 21.62 -15.60
N PRO A 25 -5.30 21.28 -16.64
CA PRO A 25 -4.09 20.48 -16.46
C PRO A 25 -3.05 21.05 -15.50
N ASN A 26 -2.96 22.38 -15.37
CA ASN A 26 -2.02 23.01 -14.45
C ASN A 26 -2.40 22.76 -12.99
N ASP A 27 -3.69 22.89 -12.67
CA ASP A 27 -4.21 22.74 -11.31
C ASP A 27 -4.10 21.27 -10.85
N MET A 28 -4.22 20.29 -11.77
CA MET A 28 -3.94 18.87 -11.46
C MET A 28 -2.52 18.60 -10.96
N THR A 29 -1.56 19.50 -11.25
CA THR A 29 -0.17 19.35 -10.77
C THR A 29 0.06 19.91 -9.36
N GLU A 30 -0.95 20.52 -8.74
CA GLU A 30 -0.87 20.99 -7.36
C GLU A 30 -1.03 19.86 -6.35
N ASP A 31 -1.75 18.80 -6.71
CA ASP A 31 -1.96 17.60 -5.86
C ASP A 31 -0.73 16.67 -5.80
N ILE A 32 0.34 17.01 -6.51
CA ILE A 32 1.57 16.22 -6.60
C ILE A 32 2.65 16.88 -5.73
N VAL A 33 3.30 16.08 -4.89
CA VAL A 33 4.40 16.57 -4.05
C VAL A 33 5.51 17.16 -4.92
N GLY A 34 5.97 18.36 -4.56
CA GLY A 34 6.88 19.18 -5.37
C GLY A 34 8.12 18.43 -5.88
N ASP A 35 8.72 17.55 -5.08
CA ASP A 35 9.89 16.76 -5.47
C ASP A 35 9.64 15.80 -6.65
N TYR A 36 8.39 15.36 -6.84
CA TYR A 36 7.97 14.45 -7.91
C TYR A 36 7.36 15.18 -9.11
N LYS A 37 6.83 16.41 -8.89
CA LYS A 37 6.19 17.24 -9.91
C LYS A 37 7.07 17.43 -11.15
N ASP A 38 8.31 17.89 -10.95
CA ASP A 38 9.21 18.23 -12.07
C ASP A 38 10.04 17.05 -12.59
N LYS A 39 9.96 15.88 -11.94
CA LYS A 39 10.82 14.71 -12.25
C LYS A 39 10.07 13.57 -12.90
N THR A 40 8.84 13.32 -12.44
CA THR A 40 8.12 12.10 -12.81
C THR A 40 6.74 12.37 -13.37
N VAL A 41 6.20 13.59 -13.25
CA VAL A 41 4.87 13.89 -13.76
C VAL A 41 4.94 14.67 -15.07
N THR A 42 4.16 14.22 -16.05
CA THR A 42 3.98 14.88 -17.34
C THR A 42 2.50 15.04 -17.65
N LEU A 43 2.15 16.09 -18.38
CA LEU A 43 0.79 16.25 -18.92
C LEU A 43 0.75 15.57 -20.28
N GLU A 44 0.00 14.48 -20.37
CA GLU A 44 -0.07 13.65 -21.57
C GLU A 44 -1.52 13.34 -21.95
N ASP A 45 -1.74 13.15 -23.24
CA ASP A 45 -3.01 12.68 -23.75
C ASP A 45 -3.19 11.20 -23.42
N PHE A 46 -4.38 10.84 -22.99
CA PHE A 46 -4.67 9.44 -22.70
C PHE A 46 -4.77 8.62 -23.98
N PRO A 47 -4.00 7.53 -24.13
CA PRO A 47 -3.88 6.82 -25.41
C PRO A 47 -5.17 6.11 -25.87
N PHE A 48 -6.15 5.92 -24.99
CA PHE A 48 -7.40 5.21 -25.31
C PHE A 48 -8.61 6.12 -25.51
N PHE A 49 -8.50 7.43 -25.23
CA PHE A 49 -9.60 8.37 -25.47
C PHE A 49 -9.35 9.15 -26.75
N ALA A 50 -10.33 9.10 -27.68
CA ALA A 50 -10.26 9.86 -28.93
C ALA A 50 -10.31 11.40 -28.71
N ASN A 51 -10.77 11.84 -27.55
CA ASN A 51 -11.01 13.25 -27.26
C ASN A 51 -9.76 14.01 -26.78
N ASN A 52 -8.56 13.40 -26.83
CA ASN A 52 -7.28 14.01 -26.41
C ASN A 52 -7.40 14.77 -25.07
N ILE A 53 -7.97 14.11 -24.07
CA ILE A 53 -8.07 14.67 -22.73
C ILE A 53 -6.67 14.62 -22.11
N LYS A 54 -6.10 15.79 -21.88
CA LYS A 54 -4.84 15.95 -21.16
C LYS A 54 -5.04 15.50 -19.72
N MET A 55 -4.26 14.51 -19.31
CA MET A 55 -4.24 13.97 -17.96
C MET A 55 -2.85 14.12 -17.35
N ALA A 56 -2.78 14.25 -16.03
CA ALA A 56 -1.51 14.15 -15.33
C ALA A 56 -1.07 12.69 -15.30
N SER A 57 0.08 12.37 -15.88
CA SER A 57 0.63 11.02 -15.90
C SER A 57 1.93 10.94 -15.13
N VAL A 58 2.08 9.87 -14.33
CA VAL A 58 3.35 9.55 -13.67
C VAL A 58 4.14 8.61 -14.57
N HIS A 59 5.29 9.08 -15.03
CA HIS A 59 6.14 8.40 -16.00
C HIS A 59 6.82 7.15 -15.39
N PRO A 60 6.72 5.97 -16.02
CA PRO A 60 7.06 4.69 -15.41
C PRO A 60 8.56 4.36 -15.32
N CYS A 61 9.45 5.24 -15.81
CA CYS A 61 10.88 4.91 -15.98
C CYS A 61 11.63 4.55 -14.69
N LYS A 62 11.17 5.02 -13.53
CA LYS A 62 11.76 4.70 -12.22
C LYS A 62 10.90 3.74 -11.38
N HIS A 63 9.74 3.31 -11.87
CA HIS A 63 8.83 2.45 -11.12
C HIS A 63 9.49 1.10 -10.79
N ALA A 64 10.19 0.49 -11.75
CA ALA A 64 10.83 -0.82 -11.54
C ALA A 64 11.87 -0.78 -10.41
N SER A 65 12.74 0.24 -10.40
CA SER A 65 13.74 0.40 -9.34
C SER A 65 13.11 0.64 -7.97
N VAL A 66 12.08 1.49 -7.90
CA VAL A 66 11.40 1.80 -6.64
C VAL A 66 10.66 0.58 -6.09
N MET A 67 9.93 -0.13 -6.96
CA MET A 67 9.19 -1.34 -6.59
C MET A 67 10.11 -2.44 -6.12
N LYS A 68 11.26 -2.66 -6.78
CA LYS A 68 12.25 -3.61 -6.30
C LYS A 68 12.69 -3.29 -4.86
N THR A 69 13.05 -2.04 -4.58
CA THR A 69 13.47 -1.64 -3.23
C THR A 69 12.36 -1.79 -2.19
N LEU A 70 11.09 -1.55 -2.56
CA LEU A 70 9.96 -1.75 -1.65
C LEU A 70 9.70 -3.23 -1.36
N LEU A 71 9.78 -4.09 -2.37
CA LEU A 71 9.64 -5.53 -2.21
C LEU A 71 10.78 -6.12 -1.36
N ASP A 72 12.04 -5.75 -1.66
CA ASP A 72 13.22 -6.20 -0.89
C ASP A 72 13.12 -5.80 0.59
N ARG A 73 12.60 -4.60 0.88
CA ARG A 73 12.36 -4.13 2.26
C ARG A 73 11.25 -4.91 2.96
N ALA A 74 10.18 -5.25 2.24
CA ALA A 74 9.10 -6.05 2.79
C ALA A 74 9.57 -7.48 3.12
N ASP A 75 10.36 -8.09 2.24
CA ASP A 75 10.97 -9.39 2.47
C ASP A 75 11.91 -9.37 3.68
N ALA A 76 12.75 -8.35 3.81
CA ALA A 76 13.62 -8.17 4.98
C ALA A 76 12.81 -7.97 6.28
N ALA A 77 11.74 -7.18 6.24
CA ALA A 77 10.88 -6.95 7.40
C ALA A 77 10.14 -8.22 7.83
N LEU A 78 9.68 -9.04 6.88
CA LEU A 78 9.04 -10.32 7.17
C LEU A 78 10.02 -11.31 7.81
N ARG A 79 11.26 -11.42 7.29
CA ARG A 79 12.32 -12.24 7.88
C ARG A 79 12.60 -11.85 9.34
N LEU A 80 12.78 -10.56 9.61
CA LEU A 80 12.99 -10.06 10.97
C LEU A 80 11.81 -10.34 11.91
N ARG A 81 10.57 -10.23 11.42
CA ARG A 81 9.38 -10.53 12.22
C ARG A 81 9.29 -12.03 12.55
N ARG A 82 9.62 -12.90 11.60
CA ARG A 82 9.65 -14.36 11.77
C ARG A 82 10.73 -14.78 12.77
N GLU A 83 11.91 -14.18 12.68
CA GLU A 83 13.00 -14.39 13.66
C GLU A 83 12.60 -13.97 15.07
N LYS A 84 11.93 -12.82 15.24
CA LYS A 84 11.43 -12.37 16.55
C LYS A 84 10.37 -13.29 17.14
N LEU A 85 9.47 -13.81 16.30
CA LEU A 85 8.47 -14.79 16.72
C LEU A 85 9.13 -16.11 17.16
N ARG A 86 10.13 -16.60 16.42
CA ARG A 86 10.94 -17.78 16.80
C ARG A 86 11.72 -17.56 18.09
N ALA A 87 12.17 -16.33 18.35
CA ALA A 87 12.87 -15.96 19.58
C ALA A 87 11.93 -15.70 20.79
N GLY A 88 10.62 -15.88 20.64
CA GLY A 88 9.64 -15.71 21.72
C GLY A 88 9.47 -14.27 22.22
N ASN A 89 9.87 -13.26 21.44
CA ASN A 89 9.86 -11.86 21.87
C ASN A 89 8.70 -11.09 21.21
N SER A 90 7.53 -11.11 21.87
CA SER A 90 6.30 -10.44 21.43
C SER A 90 6.32 -8.94 21.72
N GLN A 91 7.17 -8.17 21.03
CA GLN A 91 7.04 -6.71 21.02
C GLN A 91 6.34 -6.23 19.75
N THR A 92 5.11 -5.75 19.94
CA THR A 92 4.33 -5.02 18.96
C THR A 92 5.03 -3.72 18.54
N PRO A 93 4.97 -3.32 17.26
CA PRO A 93 5.60 -2.07 16.80
C PRO A 93 4.93 -0.85 17.46
N SER A 94 5.78 0.06 17.95
CA SER A 94 5.52 1.24 18.80
C SER A 94 4.66 2.34 18.14
N GLY A 95 3.43 2.01 17.76
CA GLY A 95 2.47 2.96 17.18
C GLY A 95 1.01 2.74 17.58
N MET A 96 0.71 1.71 18.37
CA MET A 96 -0.66 1.39 18.81
C MET A 96 -0.71 0.85 20.25
N GLU A 97 0.33 1.12 21.05
CA GLU A 97 0.52 0.55 22.39
C GLU A 97 -0.44 1.16 23.43
N GLY A 98 -0.92 2.40 23.21
CA GLY A 98 -1.76 3.10 24.16
C GLY A 98 -3.22 2.61 24.24
N LEU A 99 -3.78 2.02 23.18
CA LEU A 99 -5.20 1.61 23.17
C LEU A 99 -5.44 0.25 23.84
N VAL A 100 -4.44 -0.63 23.85
CA VAL A 100 -4.55 -1.97 24.46
C VAL A 100 -4.46 -1.93 25.98
N ASP A 101 -3.67 -1.01 26.54
CA ASP A 101 -3.59 -0.79 27.99
C ASP A 101 -4.88 -0.16 28.56
N GLU A 102 -5.62 0.60 27.76
CA GLU A 102 -6.87 1.25 28.19
C GLU A 102 -8.06 0.26 28.18
N ILE A 103 -8.07 -0.72 27.26
CA ILE A 103 -9.05 -1.81 27.21
C ILE A 103 -8.88 -2.82 28.35
N GLY A 104 -7.65 -3.07 28.79
CA GLY A 104 -7.38 -3.94 29.94
C GLY A 104 -7.88 -3.38 31.28
N LYS A 105 -8.19 -2.08 31.33
CA LYS A 105 -8.62 -1.37 32.56
C LYS A 105 -10.15 -1.32 32.72
N LEU A 106 -10.91 -1.76 31.72
CA LEU A 106 -12.37 -1.86 31.78
C LEU A 106 -12.78 -3.27 32.26
N ASP A 107 -12.63 -3.48 33.57
CA ASP A 107 -13.08 -4.67 34.31
C ASP A 107 -14.62 -4.75 34.30
N VAL A 108 -15.20 -5.50 33.34
CA VAL A 108 -16.61 -5.92 33.40
C VAL A 108 -16.67 -7.31 34.04
N LYS A 109 -16.67 -7.33 35.37
CA LYS A 109 -17.04 -8.51 36.15
C LYS A 109 -18.51 -8.83 35.94
N GLY A 110 -18.78 -9.95 35.26
CA GLY A 110 -20.07 -10.61 35.37
C GLY A 110 -20.44 -11.49 34.18
N ALA A 111 -19.90 -12.71 34.12
CA ALA A 111 -20.62 -13.95 33.79
C ALA A 111 -19.60 -15.05 33.49
N GLN A 112 -19.46 -15.97 34.42
CA GLN A 112 -18.69 -17.20 34.28
C GLN A 112 -19.47 -18.19 33.38
N GLU A 113 -18.71 -18.97 32.59
CA GLU A 113 -19.06 -20.25 31.94
C GLU A 113 -19.65 -20.21 30.51
N ALA A 114 -18.76 -20.27 29.51
CA ALA A 114 -18.67 -21.34 28.51
C ALA A 114 -17.61 -21.00 27.44
N ALA A 115 -16.86 -22.03 26.99
CA ALA A 115 -15.74 -22.03 26.03
C ALA A 115 -14.42 -21.51 26.62
N ASP A 116 -13.47 -22.33 27.09
CA ASP A 116 -12.92 -23.57 26.52
C ASP A 116 -12.81 -23.54 24.99
N LYS A 117 -11.85 -22.73 24.52
CA LYS A 117 -10.95 -23.00 23.40
C LYS A 117 -10.12 -21.73 23.14
N ASP A 118 -8.98 -21.63 23.80
CA ASP A 118 -7.81 -20.96 23.24
C ASP A 118 -7.34 -21.76 22.02
N GLU A 119 -8.14 -21.74 20.94
CA GLU A 119 -7.79 -22.30 19.64
C GLU A 119 -6.93 -21.28 18.91
N TRP A 120 -5.76 -21.00 19.50
CA TRP A 120 -4.59 -20.67 18.69
C TRP A 120 -4.30 -21.94 17.91
N GLU A 121 -4.81 -21.97 16.68
CA GLU A 121 -4.55 -23.04 15.73
C GLU A 121 -3.04 -23.23 15.66
N GLU A 122 -2.57 -24.32 16.28
CA GLU A 122 -1.19 -24.75 16.28
C GLU A 122 -0.88 -25.09 14.83
N VAL A 123 -0.32 -24.11 14.11
CA VAL A 123 0.07 -24.29 12.71
C VAL A 123 1.11 -25.40 12.72
N GLN A 124 0.67 -26.59 12.32
CA GLN A 124 1.53 -27.75 12.13
C GLN A 124 2.78 -27.27 11.38
N GLU A 125 3.95 -27.64 11.90
CA GLU A 125 5.25 -27.45 11.26
C GLU A 125 5.25 -28.18 9.90
N THR A 126 4.56 -27.63 8.90
CA THR A 126 4.93 -27.83 7.51
C THR A 126 6.20 -27.03 7.32
N GLU A 127 7.30 -27.75 7.14
CA GLU A 127 8.61 -27.28 6.71
C GLU A 127 8.54 -25.88 6.08
N ILE A 128 8.99 -24.88 6.85
CA ILE A 128 8.96 -23.48 6.42
C ILE A 128 9.85 -23.38 5.20
N ASP A 129 9.24 -23.28 4.01
CA ASP A 129 9.99 -23.03 2.79
C ASP A 129 10.66 -21.66 2.92
N ASP A 130 11.99 -21.64 2.99
CA ASP A 130 12.82 -20.42 3.04
C ASP A 130 12.63 -19.53 1.79
N GLN A 131 11.84 -19.97 0.81
CA GLN A 131 11.43 -19.23 -0.39
C GLN A 131 10.09 -18.48 -0.28
N GLU A 132 9.37 -18.53 0.84
CA GLU A 132 8.15 -17.72 0.99
C GLU A 132 8.44 -16.22 0.89
N VAL A 133 8.05 -15.62 -0.23
CA VAL A 133 8.16 -14.18 -0.52
C VAL A 133 7.13 -13.42 0.32
N ALA A 134 7.52 -12.29 0.90
CA ALA A 134 6.61 -11.51 1.76
C ALA A 134 5.43 -10.92 1.00
N ILE A 135 5.62 -10.67 -0.31
CA ILE A 135 4.62 -10.07 -1.18
C ILE A 135 4.49 -10.91 -2.44
N ARG A 136 3.30 -11.45 -2.67
CA ARG A 136 2.99 -12.19 -3.90
C ARG A 136 2.76 -11.24 -5.07
N VAL A 137 2.83 -11.75 -6.29
CA VAL A 137 2.65 -10.94 -7.52
C VAL A 137 1.27 -10.30 -7.62
N ASP A 138 0.22 -10.94 -7.10
CA ASP A 138 -1.15 -10.40 -7.08
C ASP A 138 -1.28 -9.17 -6.18
N GLN A 139 -0.40 -9.02 -5.18
CA GLN A 139 -0.38 -7.88 -4.27
C GLN A 139 0.43 -6.69 -4.82
N TYR A 140 1.08 -6.83 -5.98
CA TYR A 140 1.95 -5.81 -6.55
C TYR A 140 1.23 -4.47 -6.76
N LEU A 141 -0.02 -4.49 -7.23
CA LEU A 141 -0.78 -3.25 -7.47
C LEU A 141 -1.13 -2.53 -6.17
N VAL A 142 -1.35 -3.24 -5.06
CA VAL A 142 -1.61 -2.63 -3.75
C VAL A 142 -0.35 -1.90 -3.25
N VAL A 143 0.81 -2.51 -3.40
CA VAL A 143 2.11 -1.89 -3.06
C VAL A 143 2.38 -0.67 -3.94
N PHE A 144 2.10 -0.80 -5.24
CA PHE A 144 2.23 0.30 -6.19
C PHE A 144 1.31 1.47 -5.83
N LEU A 145 0.04 1.20 -5.51
CA LEU A 145 -0.92 2.21 -5.11
C LEU A 145 -0.51 2.89 -3.80
N LYS A 146 0.01 2.14 -2.82
CA LYS A 146 0.57 2.72 -1.59
C LYS A 146 1.76 3.64 -1.86
N PHE A 147 2.60 3.30 -2.83
CA PHE A 147 3.66 4.19 -3.30
C PHE A 147 3.06 5.44 -3.98
N MET A 148 2.04 5.31 -4.82
CA MET A 148 1.38 6.46 -5.46
C MET A 148 0.71 7.41 -4.47
N ALA A 149 0.17 6.89 -3.36
CA ALA A 149 -0.31 7.70 -2.24
C ALA A 149 0.77 8.65 -1.69
N SER A 150 2.02 8.18 -1.60
CA SER A 150 3.14 9.03 -1.15
C SER A 150 3.51 10.12 -2.16
N VAL A 151 3.20 9.92 -3.44
CA VAL A 151 3.43 10.90 -4.51
C VAL A 151 2.29 11.92 -4.60
N THR A 152 1.06 11.51 -4.21
CA THR A 152 -0.17 12.30 -4.28
C THR A 152 -0.93 12.30 -2.95
N PRO A 153 -0.38 12.94 -1.90
CA PRO A 153 -0.93 12.89 -0.55
C PRO A 153 -2.27 13.63 -0.41
N GLY A 154 -2.59 14.53 -1.34
CA GLY A 154 -3.88 15.22 -1.39
C GLY A 154 -5.02 14.35 -1.94
N ILE A 155 -4.71 13.18 -2.50
CA ILE A 155 -5.68 12.26 -3.07
C ILE A 155 -5.93 11.14 -2.06
N GLU A 156 -7.20 10.92 -1.71
CA GLU A 156 -7.60 9.76 -0.94
C GLU A 156 -7.59 8.52 -1.85
N HIS A 157 -6.77 7.54 -1.46
CA HIS A 157 -6.68 6.27 -2.16
C HIS A 157 -7.26 5.17 -1.28
N ASP A 158 -8.13 4.34 -1.84
CA ASP A 158 -8.59 3.11 -1.21
C ASP A 158 -7.71 1.94 -1.65
N PHE A 159 -7.12 1.23 -0.68
CA PHE A 159 -6.26 0.07 -0.89
C PHE A 159 -6.84 -1.21 -0.26
N THR A 160 -8.11 -1.22 0.10
CA THR A 160 -8.74 -2.39 0.72
C THR A 160 -8.68 -3.58 -0.24
N MET A 161 -7.97 -4.63 0.17
CA MET A 161 -8.16 -5.94 -0.42
C MET A 161 -9.38 -6.54 0.26
N GLY A 162 -10.51 -6.58 -0.44
CA GLY A 162 -11.68 -7.31 0.05
C GLY A 162 -11.26 -8.74 0.35
N VAL A 163 -11.37 -9.12 1.63
CA VAL A 163 -11.23 -10.51 2.10
C VAL A 163 -12.53 -11.24 1.80
#